data_AF-A0A965BUI1-F1
#
_entry.id   AF-A0A965BUI1-F1
#
_cell.length_a   1.000
_cell.length_b   1.000
_cell.length_c   1.000
_cell.angle_alpha   90.00
_cell.angle_beta   90.00
_cell.angle_gamma   90.00
#
_symmetry.space_group_name_H-M   'P 1'
#
loop_
_entity.id
_entity.type
_entity.pdbx_description
1 polymer ?
#
loop_
_entity_poly.entity_id
_entity_poly.type
_entity_poly.pdbx_seq_one_letter_code
_entity_poly.pdbx_strand_id
1 'polypeptide(L)'
;VFPFWLVNLAPALLGMRFAPYLAATFLGIIPGTAVFAGIGAGLDQVFASGGTPDLGVIFSPAVLLPLLGLAALSLFGVWWRRRSAHV
;
A
#
# COMPACT_ATOMS: atom_id res chain seq x y z
N VAL A 1 -17.23 7.15 -5.77
CA VAL A 1 -16.36 6.43 -4.82
C VAL A 1 -17.09 5.16 -4.42
N PHE A 2 -16.55 3.98 -4.71
CA PHE A 2 -17.11 2.71 -4.23
C PHE A 2 -16.43 2.29 -2.92
N PRO A 3 -17.14 1.64 -1.98
CA PRO A 3 -16.54 1.17 -0.74
C PRO A 3 -15.43 0.13 -1.01
N PHE A 4 -14.25 0.32 -0.42
CA PHE A 4 -13.11 -0.58 -0.62
C PHE A 4 -13.45 -2.04 -0.28
N TRP A 5 -14.15 -2.26 0.84
CA TRP A 5 -14.59 -3.60 1.25
C TRP A 5 -15.50 -4.25 0.19
N LEU A 6 -16.40 -3.47 -0.42
CA LEU A 6 -17.37 -3.97 -1.39
C LEU A 6 -16.68 -4.43 -2.67
N VAL A 7 -15.72 -3.64 -3.18
CA VAL A 7 -14.98 -3.98 -4.40
C VAL A 7 -14.12 -5.23 -4.20
N ASN A 8 -13.63 -5.46 -2.97
CA ASN A 8 -12.88 -6.67 -2.65
C ASN A 8 -13.77 -7.88 -2.38
N LEU A 9 -14.98 -7.72 -1.83
CA LEU A 9 -15.85 -8.87 -1.51
C LEU A 9 -16.75 -9.28 -2.69
N ALA A 10 -17.11 -8.35 -3.57
CA ALA A 10 -17.99 -8.61 -4.71
C ALA A 10 -17.54 -9.77 -5.60
N PRO A 11 -16.26 -9.93 -5.98
CA PRO A 11 -15.81 -11.06 -6.80
C PRO A 11 -16.05 -12.42 -6.13
N ALA A 12 -15.87 -12.49 -4.81
CA ALA A 12 -16.14 -13.71 -4.05
C ALA A 12 -17.64 -14.04 -4.04
N LEU A 13 -18.51 -13.03 -3.88
CA LEU A 13 -19.96 -13.20 -3.90
C LEU A 13 -20.50 -13.57 -5.29
N LEU A 14 -19.80 -13.15 -6.35
CA LEU A 14 -20.15 -13.43 -7.76
C LEU A 14 -19.56 -14.76 -8.28
N GLY A 15 -19.01 -15.61 -7.41
CA GLY A 15 -18.59 -16.96 -7.75
C GLY A 15 -17.16 -17.08 -8.30
N MET A 16 -16.28 -16.11 -8.03
CA MET A 16 -14.86 -16.25 -8.36
C MET A 16 -14.23 -17.44 -7.63
N ARG A 17 -13.39 -18.21 -8.34
CA ARG A 17 -12.63 -19.32 -7.76
C ARG A 17 -11.74 -18.80 -6.62
N PHE A 18 -11.69 -19.54 -5.50
CA PHE A 18 -10.99 -19.13 -4.28
C PHE A 18 -9.51 -18.79 -4.49
N ALA A 19 -8.77 -19.62 -5.23
CA ALA A 19 -7.33 -19.40 -5.41
C ALA A 19 -7.00 -18.11 -6.19
N PRO A 20 -7.61 -17.83 -7.36
CA PRO A 20 -7.47 -16.53 -8.03
C PRO A 20 -7.91 -15.34 -7.17
N TYR A 21 -9.02 -15.48 -6.44
CA TYR A 21 -9.51 -14.45 -5.52
C TYR A 21 -8.46 -14.11 -4.47
N LEU A 22 -7.98 -15.13 -3.74
CA LEU A 22 -6.99 -14.98 -2.70
C LEU A 22 -5.70 -14.36 -3.25
N ALA A 23 -5.20 -14.84 -4.39
CA ALA A 23 -3.99 -14.32 -5.01
C ALA A 23 -4.13 -12.85 -5.43
N ALA A 24 -5.27 -12.47 -6.04
CA ALA A 24 -5.53 -11.10 -6.44
C ALA A 24 -5.62 -10.15 -5.23
N THR A 25 -6.36 -10.55 -4.19
CA THR A 25 -6.46 -9.80 -2.93
C THR A 25 -5.12 -9.68 -2.24
N PHE A 26 -4.35 -10.77 -2.15
CA PHE A 26 -3.04 -10.80 -1.51
C PHE A 26 -2.07 -9.86 -2.22
N LEU A 27 -1.90 -10.02 -3.54
CA LEU A 27 -0.94 -9.22 -4.33
C LEU A 27 -1.38 -7.75 -4.47
N GLY A 28 -2.68 -7.49 -4.50
CA GLY A 28 -3.23 -6.15 -4.65
C GLY A 28 -3.21 -5.32 -3.36
N ILE A 29 -3.62 -5.92 -2.23
CA ILE A 29 -3.79 -5.19 -0.97
C ILE A 29 -2.49 -5.13 -0.17
N ILE A 30 -1.80 -6.27 -0.01
CA ILE A 30 -0.70 -6.41 0.96
C ILE A 30 0.39 -5.36 0.80
N PRO A 31 0.92 -5.10 -0.41
CA PRO A 31 1.97 -4.10 -0.60
C PRO A 31 1.54 -2.71 -0.14
N GLY A 32 0.29 -2.32 -0.44
CA GLY A 32 -0.28 -1.04 -0.01
C GLY A 32 -0.47 -0.95 1.50
N THR A 33 -0.98 -2.01 2.13
CA THR A 33 -1.11 -2.07 3.60
C THR A 33 0.23 -2.08 4.32
N ALA A 34 1.27 -2.71 3.75
CA ALA A 34 2.61 -2.71 4.35
C ALA A 34 3.20 -1.29 4.40
N VAL A 35 3.02 -0.51 3.33
CA VAL A 35 3.39 0.91 3.31
C VAL A 35 2.59 1.69 4.36
N PHE A 36 1.27 1.53 4.41
CA PHE A 36 0.42 2.25 5.36
C PHE A 36 0.79 1.95 6.82
N ALA A 37 0.98 0.67 7.16
CA ALA A 37 1.42 0.24 8.47
C ALA A 37 2.82 0.78 8.80
N GLY A 38 3.75 0.79 7.83
CA GLY A 38 5.08 1.35 8.00
C GLY A 38 5.08 2.85 8.32
N ILE A 39 4.23 3.64 7.64
CA ILE A 39 4.06 5.07 7.96
C ILE A 39 3.54 5.24 9.39
N GLY A 40 2.53 4.47 9.78
CA GLY A 40 2.00 4.49 11.15
C GLY A 40 3.06 4.16 12.20
N ALA A 41 3.87 3.12 11.97
CA ALA A 41 4.96 2.75 12.86
C ALA A 41 6.06 3.83 12.96
N GLY A 42 6.37 4.51 11.85
CA GLY A 42 7.30 5.64 11.85
C GLY A 42 6.78 6.84 12.64
N LEU A 43 5.48 7.13 12.54
CA LEU A 43 4.83 8.18 13.33
C LEU A 43 4.78 7.83 14.83
N ASP A 44 4.50 6.57 15.17
CA ASP A 44 4.50 6.09 16.56
C ASP A 44 5.87 6.30 17.23
N GLN A 45 6.97 6.01 16.54
CA GLN A 45 8.32 6.26 17.05
C GLN A 45 8.57 7.75 17.33
N VAL A 46 8.06 8.64 16.48
CA VAL A 46 8.19 10.09 16.65
C VAL A 46 7.40 10.57 17.86
N PHE A 47 6.14 10.12 18.00
CA PHE A 47 5.31 10.45 19.15
C PHE A 47 5.88 9.88 20.46
N ALA A 48 6.41 8.65 20.45
CA ALA A 48 7.03 8.01 21.61
C ALA A 48 8.29 8.75 22.10
N SER A 49 8.99 9.46 21.21
CA SER A 49 10.13 10.30 21.58
C SER A 49 9.76 11.66 22.21
N GLY A 50 8.46 11.95 22.38
CA GLY A 50 7.97 13.19 23.00
C GLY A 50 8.06 14.43 22.10
N GLY A 51 8.43 14.26 20.83
CA GLY A 51 8.53 15.35 19.86
C GLY A 51 7.21 15.65 19.14
N THR A 52 6.94 16.92 18.88
CA THR A 52 5.95 17.30 17.86
C THR A 52 6.51 16.92 16.48
N PRO A 53 5.72 16.28 15.59
CA PRO A 53 6.19 15.95 14.25
C PRO A 53 6.59 17.23 13.51
N ASP A 54 7.89 17.45 13.37
CA ASP A 54 8.42 18.50 12.51
C ASP A 54 8.62 17.96 11.09
N LEU A 55 8.76 18.82 10.10
CA LEU A 55 8.98 18.45 8.70
C LEU A 55 10.22 17.57 8.52
N GLY A 56 11.19 17.61 9.45
CA GLY A 56 12.38 16.74 9.45
C GLY A 56 12.06 15.25 9.61
N VAL A 57 10.90 14.89 10.16
CA VAL A 57 10.47 13.50 10.39
C VAL A 57 10.42 12.68 9.10
N ILE A 58 10.14 13.31 7.95
CA ILE A 58 10.09 12.63 6.65
C ILE A 58 11.45 12.05 6.22
N PHE A 59 12.55 12.59 6.77
CA PHE A 59 13.90 12.09 6.52
C PHE A 59 14.34 10.98 7.48
N SER A 60 13.54 10.69 8.51
CA SER A 60 13.81 9.56 9.39
C SER A 60 13.68 8.25 8.61
N PRO A 61 14.57 7.26 8.78
CA PRO A 61 14.46 5.98 8.09
C PRO A 61 13.10 5.30 8.29
N ALA A 62 12.51 5.46 9.48
CA ALA A 62 11.24 4.86 9.85
C ALA A 62 10.04 5.38 9.02
N VAL A 63 10.08 6.64 8.57
CA VAL A 63 9.04 7.25 7.72
C VAL A 63 9.45 7.25 6.25
N LEU A 64 10.73 7.49 5.97
CA LEU A 64 11.29 7.55 4.62
C LEU A 64 11.19 6.22 3.89
N LEU A 65 11.50 5.09 4.55
CA LEU A 65 11.44 3.77 3.92
C LEU A 65 10.02 3.41 3.42
N PRO A 66 8.96 3.55 4.23
CA PRO A 66 7.59 3.40 3.75
C PRO A 66 7.24 4.34 2.58
N LEU A 67 7.65 5.61 2.63
CA LEU A 67 7.39 6.58 1.56
C LEU A 67 8.09 6.22 0.25
N LEU A 68 9.36 5.79 0.33
CA LEU A 68 10.09 5.27 -0.82
C LEU A 68 9.45 3.99 -1.36
N GLY A 69 8.97 3.12 -0.47
CA GLY A 69 8.17 1.94 -0.82
C GLY A 69 6.91 2.32 -1.60
N LEU A 70 6.17 3.34 -1.14
CA LEU A 70 5.00 3.88 -1.83
C LEU A 70 5.35 4.44 -3.21
N ALA A 71 6.42 5.21 -3.30
CA ALA A 71 6.91 5.79 -4.55
C ALA A 71 7.28 4.68 -5.55
N ALA A 72 8.02 3.67 -5.10
CA ALA A 72 8.38 2.51 -5.90
C ALA A 72 7.14 1.72 -6.37
N LEU A 73 6.19 1.45 -5.48
CA LEU A 73 4.92 0.77 -5.81
C LEU A 73 4.10 1.55 -6.86
N SER A 74 4.02 2.88 -6.70
CA SER A 74 3.30 3.75 -7.63
C SER A 74 3.96 3.78 -9.01
N LEU A 75 5.29 3.91 -9.04
CA LEU A 75 6.07 3.87 -10.29
C LEU A 75 5.99 2.50 -10.96
N PHE A 76 6.07 1.41 -10.18
CA PHE A 76 5.94 0.05 -10.67
C PHE A 76 4.58 -0.16 -11.35
N GLY A 77 3.48 0.28 -10.73
CA GLY A 77 2.15 0.19 -11.34
C GLY A 77 2.05 0.92 -12.68
N VAL A 78 2.61 2.13 -12.77
CA VAL A 78 2.64 2.91 -14.02
C VAL A 78 3.51 2.24 -15.08
N TRP A 79 4.70 1.77 -14.70
CA TRP A 79 5.62 1.08 -15.59
C TRP A 79 5.03 -0.23 -16.13
N TRP A 80 4.39 -1.01 -15.26
CA TRP A 80 3.71 -2.24 -15.64
C TRP A 80 2.60 -1.96 -16.64
N ARG A 81 1.75 -0.96 -16.34
CA ARG A 81 0.67 -0.54 -17.25
C ARG A 81 1.19 -0.10 -18.61
N ARG A 82 2.32 0.61 -18.66
CA ARG A 82 2.97 1.01 -19.91
C ARG A 82 3.48 -0.19 -20.70
N ARG A 83 4.04 -1.21 -20.06
CA ARG A 83 4.50 -2.43 -20.76
C ARG A 83 3.35 -3.30 -21.26
N SER A 84 2.26 -3.41 -20.50
CA SER A 84 1.08 -4.18 -20.90
C SER A 84 0.26 -3.53 -22.01
N ALA A 85 0.50 -2.26 -22.36
CA ALA A 85 -0.17 -1.56 -23.46
C ALA A 85 0.46 -1.84 -24.84
N HIS A 86 1.60 -2.54 -24.89
CA HIS A 86 2.35 -2.87 -26.11
C HIS A 86 2.36 -4.38 -26.43
N VAL A 87 1.51 -5.17 -25.76
CA VAL A 87 1.29 -6.61 -25.99
C VAL A 87 -0.18 -6.81 -26.30
#